data_AF-A0A382VUW0-F1
#
_entry.id   AF-A0A382VUW0-F1
#
_cell.length_a   1.000
_cell.length_b   1.000
_cell.length_c   1.000
_cell.angle_alpha   90.00
_cell.angle_beta   90.00
_cell.angle_gamma   90.00
#
_symmetry.space_group_name_H-M   'P 1'
#
loop_
_entity.id
_entity.type
_entity.pdbx_description
1 polymer ?
#
loop_
_entity_poly.entity_id
_entity_poly.type
_entity_poly.pdbx_seq_one_letter_code
_entity_poly.pdbx_strand_id
1 'polypeptide(L)'
;MVSSSNILNEKFSFKDAEAIIDRINELKILIIGDTIIDEYNYVSFLGKPSKENIISTLYEETEKKAGGVLTAINILSSFCNNIDYITVMGDNENDEIFLSDYSAKNINQKIIFKRQYPTTKKTRFVVRGKQLRKLFEVYEMNDELIDQSIEHQILKYLDKNLAGYDLVIVQDYGHGLITKKIISKLI
;
A
#
# COMPACT_ATOMS: atom_id res chain seq x y z
N MET A 1 -33.38 -5.96 -7.85
CA MET A 1 -32.00 -6.00 -7.31
C MET A 1 -32.09 -6.30 -5.83
N VAL A 2 -31.87 -7.56 -5.44
CA VAL A 2 -31.70 -7.91 -4.03
C VAL A 2 -30.38 -7.26 -3.61
N SER A 3 -30.39 -6.39 -2.60
CA SER A 3 -29.15 -5.79 -2.10
C SER A 3 -28.25 -6.90 -1.58
N SER A 4 -26.94 -6.81 -1.84
CA SER A 4 -25.94 -7.79 -1.36
C SER A 4 -26.01 -8.00 0.17
N SER A 5 -26.55 -7.01 0.89
CA SER A 5 -26.83 -7.04 2.32
C SER A 5 -27.86 -8.11 2.72
N ASN A 6 -28.90 -8.34 1.91
CA ASN A 6 -29.96 -9.31 2.24
C ASN A 6 -29.49 -10.76 2.08
N ILE A 7 -28.57 -11.04 1.17
CA ILE A 7 -28.05 -12.40 0.91
C ILE A 7 -27.12 -12.86 2.06
N LEU A 8 -26.39 -11.91 2.67
CA LEU A 8 -25.50 -12.20 3.80
C LEU A 8 -26.30 -12.51 5.08
N ASN A 9 -27.36 -11.75 5.34
CA ASN A 9 -28.24 -11.97 6.51
C ASN A 9 -29.01 -13.31 6.43
N GLU A 10 -29.27 -13.83 5.24
CA GLU A 10 -29.92 -15.14 5.06
C GLU A 10 -28.97 -16.33 5.28
N LYS A 11 -27.65 -16.13 5.20
CA LYS A 11 -26.65 -17.22 5.26
C LYS A 11 -25.72 -17.19 6.47
N PHE A 12 -25.52 -16.03 7.08
CA PHE A 12 -24.61 -15.85 8.20
C PHE A 12 -25.29 -15.06 9.30
N SER A 13 -25.28 -15.59 10.51
CA SER A 13 -25.64 -14.84 11.70
C SER A 13 -24.50 -13.89 12.10
N PHE A 14 -24.82 -12.88 12.92
CA PHE A 14 -23.79 -12.01 13.50
C PHE A 14 -22.71 -12.80 14.26
N LYS A 15 -23.10 -13.87 14.96
CA LYS A 15 -22.16 -14.76 15.67
C LYS A 15 -21.20 -15.49 14.73
N ASP A 16 -21.66 -15.86 13.53
CA ASP A 16 -20.79 -16.50 12.54
C ASP A 16 -19.74 -15.51 12.04
N ALA A 17 -20.11 -14.24 11.85
CA ALA A 17 -19.17 -13.18 11.46
C ALA A 17 -18.15 -12.89 12.57
N GLU A 18 -18.57 -12.80 13.83
CA GLU A 18 -17.65 -12.68 14.98
C GLU A 18 -16.67 -13.86 15.02
N ALA A 19 -17.16 -15.09 14.93
CA ALA A 19 -16.32 -16.27 14.96
C ALA A 19 -15.30 -16.32 13.80
N ILE A 20 -15.67 -15.79 12.63
CA ILE A 20 -14.73 -15.66 11.51
C ILE A 20 -13.66 -14.60 11.81
N ILE A 21 -14.04 -13.44 12.34
CA ILE A 21 -13.11 -12.37 12.70
C ILE A 21 -12.12 -12.86 13.76
N ASP A 22 -12.61 -13.54 14.80
CA ASP A 22 -11.77 -14.12 15.85
C ASP A 22 -10.76 -15.11 15.26
N ARG A 23 -11.19 -15.96 14.32
CA ARG A 23 -10.29 -16.88 13.64
C ARG A 23 -9.24 -16.19 12.78
N ILE A 24 -9.59 -15.07 12.13
CA ILE A 24 -8.62 -14.28 11.35
C ILE A 24 -7.56 -13.68 12.28
N ASN A 25 -7.94 -13.27 13.49
CA ASN A 25 -7.00 -12.69 14.44
C ASN A 25 -5.89 -13.65 14.87
N GLU A 26 -6.17 -14.96 14.87
CA GLU A 26 -5.20 -16.00 15.22
C GLU A 26 -4.23 -16.35 14.07
N LEU A 27 -4.51 -15.92 12.83
CA LEU A 27 -3.66 -16.23 11.69
C LEU A 27 -2.34 -15.49 11.76
N LYS A 28 -1.24 -16.17 11.45
CA LYS A 28 0.05 -15.56 11.19
C LYS A 28 0.17 -15.20 9.72
N ILE A 29 0.13 -13.90 9.41
CA ILE A 29 0.07 -13.40 8.03
C ILE A 29 1.40 -12.72 7.66
N LEU A 30 1.95 -13.07 6.49
CA LEU A 30 3.01 -12.30 5.86
C LEU A 30 2.44 -11.49 4.71
N ILE A 31 2.77 -10.20 4.65
CA ILE A 31 2.44 -9.34 3.51
C ILE A 31 3.73 -8.88 2.84
N ILE A 32 3.88 -9.10 1.54
CA ILE A 32 5.05 -8.65 0.78
C ILE A 32 4.58 -7.82 -0.42
N GLY A 33 5.16 -6.65 -0.64
CA GLY A 33 4.76 -5.81 -1.76
C GLY A 33 5.40 -4.43 -1.77
N ASP A 34 5.08 -3.65 -2.80
CA ASP A 34 5.71 -2.35 -3.02
C ASP A 34 5.21 -1.28 -2.04
N THR A 35 6.11 -0.43 -1.55
CA THR A 35 5.74 0.80 -0.84
C THR A 35 5.36 1.88 -1.84
N ILE A 36 4.17 2.47 -1.68
CA ILE A 36 3.69 3.58 -2.50
C ILE A 36 3.28 4.73 -1.58
N ILE A 37 3.60 5.96 -1.95
CA ILE A 37 3.07 7.17 -1.32
C ILE A 37 2.08 7.81 -2.30
N ASP A 38 0.80 7.84 -1.93
CA ASP A 38 -0.21 8.57 -2.67
C ASP A 38 -0.31 9.99 -2.10
N GLU A 39 -0.02 11.00 -2.93
CA GLU A 39 -0.10 12.40 -2.56
C GLU A 39 -1.24 13.07 -3.33
N TYR A 40 -2.09 13.80 -2.62
CA TYR A 40 -3.21 14.55 -3.18
C TYR A 40 -2.99 16.03 -2.93
N ASN A 41 -2.69 16.76 -4.00
CA ASN A 41 -2.64 18.22 -3.99
C ASN A 41 -4.01 18.75 -4.38
N TYR A 42 -4.75 19.24 -3.39
CA TYR A 42 -6.05 19.85 -3.63
C TYR A 42 -5.86 21.28 -4.10
N VAL A 43 -6.58 21.60 -5.19
CA VAL A 43 -6.46 22.88 -5.87
C VAL A 43 -7.83 23.40 -6.31
N SER A 44 -7.96 24.72 -6.40
CA SER A 44 -9.16 25.39 -6.90
C SER A 44 -8.93 26.02 -8.28
N PHE A 45 -9.94 26.01 -9.16
CA PHE A 45 -9.82 26.61 -10.49
C PHE A 45 -9.70 28.13 -10.43
N LEU A 46 -8.66 28.67 -11.08
CA LEU A 46 -8.55 30.11 -11.38
C LEU A 46 -9.01 30.45 -12.81
N GLY A 47 -9.10 29.46 -13.69
CA GLY A 47 -9.50 29.59 -15.09
C GLY A 47 -8.36 29.30 -16.07
N LYS A 48 -8.52 29.69 -17.33
CA LYS A 48 -7.50 29.55 -18.37
C LYS A 48 -6.84 30.91 -18.63
N PRO A 49 -5.52 31.07 -18.44
CA PRO A 49 -4.83 32.29 -18.81
C PRO A 49 -4.97 32.61 -20.30
N SER A 50 -4.90 33.89 -20.64
CA SER A 50 -4.99 34.37 -22.02
C SER A 50 -3.76 34.00 -22.86
N LYS A 51 -2.59 33.79 -22.21
CA LYS A 51 -1.31 33.51 -22.87
C LYS A 51 -0.87 32.03 -22.82
N GLU A 52 -1.67 31.16 -22.21
CA GLU A 52 -1.33 29.75 -22.02
C GLU A 52 -2.48 28.83 -22.44
N ASN A 53 -2.14 27.59 -22.78
CA ASN A 53 -3.10 26.55 -23.18
C ASN A 53 -3.39 25.53 -22.08
N ILE A 54 -3.04 25.85 -20.84
CA ILE A 54 -3.31 25.04 -19.66
C ILE A 54 -4.25 25.77 -18.70
N ILE A 55 -4.78 25.03 -17.74
CA ILE A 55 -5.61 25.56 -16.67
C ILE A 55 -4.69 26.07 -15.55
N SER A 56 -4.99 27.25 -15.01
CA SER A 56 -4.40 27.72 -13.76
C SER A 56 -5.25 27.32 -12.56
N THR A 57 -4.57 26.87 -11.52
CA THR A 57 -5.20 26.46 -10.27
C THR A 57 -4.50 27.09 -9.07
N LEU A 58 -5.25 27.40 -8.02
CA LEU A 58 -4.74 27.86 -6.74
C LEU A 58 -4.52 26.65 -5.83
N TYR A 59 -3.35 26.57 -5.18
CA TYR A 59 -3.07 25.54 -4.16
C TYR A 59 -3.92 25.76 -2.91
N GLU A 60 -4.44 24.67 -2.35
CA GLU A 60 -5.20 24.68 -1.08
C GLU A 60 -4.44 23.91 0.00
N GLU A 61 -4.28 22.60 -0.19
CA GLU A 61 -3.63 21.72 0.78
C GLU A 61 -3.05 20.46 0.11
N THR A 62 -2.17 19.79 0.83
CA THR A 62 -1.62 18.48 0.45
C THR A 62 -2.00 17.44 1.49
N GLU A 63 -2.55 16.31 1.05
CA GLU A 63 -2.80 15.13 1.87
C GLU A 63 -1.96 13.95 1.35
N LYS A 64 -1.19 13.31 2.23
CA LYS A 64 -0.41 12.10 1.90
C LYS A 64 -1.05 10.87 2.53
N LYS A 65 -1.02 9.75 1.83
CA LYS A 65 -1.45 8.43 2.31
C LYS A 65 -0.42 7.37 1.96
N ALA A 66 -0.24 6.39 2.85
CA ALA A 66 0.53 5.21 2.49
C ALA A 66 -0.33 4.27 1.64
N GLY A 67 0.11 4.11 0.40
CA GLY A 67 -0.44 3.17 -0.57
C GLY A 67 0.30 1.83 -0.55
N GLY A 68 0.02 1.02 -1.56
CA GLY A 68 0.72 -0.25 -1.78
C GLY A 68 0.52 -1.24 -0.65
N VAL A 69 1.61 -1.90 -0.24
CA VAL A 69 1.61 -2.89 0.82
C VAL A 69 1.04 -2.35 2.15
N LEU A 70 1.27 -1.08 2.47
CA LEU A 70 0.82 -0.45 3.71
C LEU A 70 -0.68 -0.26 3.79
N THR A 71 -1.38 -0.13 2.64
CA THR A 71 -2.85 -0.13 2.64
C THR A 71 -3.40 -1.48 3.10
N ALA A 72 -2.85 -2.59 2.60
CA ALA A 72 -3.26 -3.92 3.01
C ALA A 72 -2.96 -4.16 4.50
N ILE A 73 -1.77 -3.77 4.95
CA ILE A 73 -1.35 -3.86 6.34
C ILE A 73 -2.34 -3.10 7.25
N ASN A 74 -2.66 -1.85 6.95
CA ASN A 74 -3.53 -1.02 7.80
C ASN A 74 -4.98 -1.53 7.86
N ILE A 75 -5.47 -2.16 6.79
CA ILE A 75 -6.79 -2.78 6.80
C ILE A 75 -6.75 -4.06 7.64
N LEU A 76 -5.82 -4.97 7.35
CA LEU A 76 -5.72 -6.27 8.02
C LEU A 76 -5.41 -6.13 9.50
N SER A 77 -4.60 -5.14 9.88
CA SER A 77 -4.27 -4.85 11.27
C SER A 77 -5.48 -4.46 12.11
N SER A 78 -6.62 -4.09 11.51
CA SER A 78 -7.84 -3.79 12.27
C SER A 78 -8.54 -5.03 12.84
N PHE A 79 -8.16 -6.23 12.39
CA PHE A 79 -8.73 -7.50 12.84
C PHE A 79 -7.72 -8.65 12.93
N CYS A 80 -6.42 -8.38 12.79
CA CYS A 80 -5.35 -9.35 13.01
C CYS A 80 -4.13 -8.68 13.64
N ASN A 81 -3.59 -9.29 14.70
CA ASN A 81 -2.45 -8.76 15.45
C ASN A 81 -1.11 -9.46 15.12
N ASN A 82 -1.13 -10.50 14.30
CA ASN A 82 0.03 -11.33 13.99
C ASN A 82 0.44 -11.17 12.52
N ILE A 83 0.78 -9.94 12.16
CA ILE A 83 1.17 -9.56 10.80
C ILE A 83 2.66 -9.24 10.79
N ASP A 84 3.37 -9.85 9.85
CA ASP A 84 4.71 -9.46 9.43
C ASP A 84 4.63 -8.88 8.01
N TYR A 85 5.53 -7.97 7.66
CA TYR A 85 5.63 -7.53 6.27
C TYR A 85 7.03 -7.29 5.76
N ILE A 86 7.18 -7.45 4.45
CA ILE A 86 8.39 -7.18 3.69
C ILE A 86 8.09 -6.14 2.61
N THR A 87 8.91 -5.11 2.54
CA THR A 87 8.79 -4.08 1.50
C THR A 87 10.14 -3.44 1.16
N VAL A 88 10.16 -2.64 0.11
CA VAL A 88 11.26 -1.75 -0.24
C VAL A 88 10.79 -0.31 -0.29
N MET A 89 11.67 0.63 0.03
CA MET A 89 11.46 2.07 -0.13
C MET A 89 12.76 2.76 -0.51
N GLY A 90 12.67 4.01 -0.99
CA GLY A 90 13.86 4.81 -1.23
C GLY A 90 14.56 5.24 0.05
N ASP A 91 15.83 5.60 -0.06
CA ASP A 91 16.60 6.16 1.04
C ASP A 91 16.28 7.65 1.24
N ASN A 92 15.11 7.93 1.83
CA ASN A 92 14.63 9.26 2.17
C ASN A 92 14.06 9.28 3.59
N GLU A 93 14.62 10.13 4.45
CA GLU A 93 14.25 10.23 5.86
C GLU A 93 12.80 10.72 6.06
N ASN A 94 12.33 11.67 5.25
CA ASN A 94 10.97 12.19 5.36
C ASN A 94 9.92 11.14 4.98
N ASP A 95 10.20 10.35 3.93
CA ASP A 95 9.35 9.22 3.56
C ASP A 95 9.32 8.18 4.69
N GLU A 96 10.46 7.92 5.32
CA GLU A 96 10.56 6.92 6.40
C GLU A 96 9.74 7.33 7.62
N ILE A 97 9.88 8.59 8.06
CA ILE A 97 9.09 9.15 9.15
C ILE A 97 7.58 9.05 8.82
N PHE A 98 7.20 9.52 7.63
CA PHE A 98 5.80 9.48 7.19
C PHE A 98 5.23 8.05 7.17
N LEU A 99 5.95 7.09 6.60
CA LEU A 99 5.49 5.71 6.48
C LEU A 99 5.45 5.01 7.85
N SER A 100 6.39 5.33 8.73
CA SER A 100 6.40 4.84 10.10
C SER A 100 5.16 5.33 10.87
N ASP A 101 4.82 6.61 10.74
CA ASP A 101 3.65 7.21 11.40
C ASP A 101 2.33 6.70 10.84
N TYR A 102 2.28 6.39 9.54
CA TYR A 102 1.08 5.89 8.87
C TYR A 102 0.87 4.38 9.05
N SER A 103 1.93 3.62 9.32
CA SER A 103 1.87 2.17 9.50
C SER A 103 1.08 1.80 10.76
N ALA A 104 0.29 0.74 10.67
CA ALA A 104 -0.30 0.08 11.83
C ALA A 104 0.74 -0.18 12.94
N LYS A 105 0.30 -0.03 14.19
CA LYS A 105 1.16 -0.15 15.38
C LYS A 105 1.29 -1.59 15.87
N ASN A 106 0.29 -2.42 15.63
CA ASN A 106 0.21 -3.83 16.00
C ASN A 106 0.79 -4.75 14.91
N ILE A 107 2.03 -4.45 14.49
CA ILE A 107 2.79 -5.27 13.54
C ILE A 107 3.91 -5.98 14.29
N ASN A 108 4.01 -7.29 14.11
CA ASN A 108 4.97 -8.12 14.82
C ASN A 108 6.39 -7.92 14.26
N GLN A 109 6.56 -7.98 12.94
CA GLN A 109 7.85 -7.73 12.29
C GLN A 109 7.72 -6.82 11.06
N LYS A 110 8.50 -5.74 11.02
CA LYS A 110 8.63 -4.82 9.88
C LYS A 110 9.98 -5.07 9.20
N ILE A 111 9.98 -5.47 7.93
CA ILE A 111 11.20 -5.72 7.14
C ILE A 111 11.21 -4.76 5.96
N ILE A 112 11.91 -3.65 6.13
CA ILE A 112 11.96 -2.58 5.13
C ILE A 112 13.38 -2.51 4.57
N PHE A 113 13.52 -2.77 3.28
CA PHE A 113 14.78 -2.59 2.57
C PHE A 113 14.86 -1.19 1.97
N LYS A 114 16.06 -0.60 1.98
CA LYS A 114 16.35 0.64 1.28
C LYS A 114 16.92 0.34 -0.09
N ARG A 115 16.43 1.02 -1.12
CA ARG A 115 16.99 0.98 -2.49
C ARG A 115 17.50 2.35 -2.90
N GLN A 116 18.35 2.39 -3.92
CA GLN A 116 18.92 3.63 -4.45
C GLN A 116 17.88 4.51 -5.16
N TYR A 117 16.76 3.94 -5.58
CA TYR A 117 15.67 4.64 -6.24
C TYR A 117 14.67 5.24 -5.25
N PRO A 118 13.98 6.33 -5.61
CA PRO A 118 12.98 6.93 -4.75
C PRO A 118 11.86 5.92 -4.39
N THR A 119 11.23 6.17 -3.25
CA THR A 119 9.95 5.53 -2.92
C THR A 119 8.95 5.90 -4.00
N THR A 120 8.18 4.94 -4.52
CA THR A 120 7.20 5.21 -5.57
C THR A 120 6.17 6.21 -5.04
N LYS A 121 6.12 7.40 -5.64
CA LYS A 121 5.19 8.46 -5.26
C LYS A 121 4.26 8.81 -6.41
N LYS A 122 2.96 8.81 -6.13
CA LYS A 122 1.89 9.12 -7.08
C LYS A 122 1.19 10.39 -6.64
N THR A 123 1.62 11.52 -7.18
CA THR A 123 1.07 12.85 -6.86
C THR A 123 -0.08 13.20 -7.79
N ARG A 124 -1.24 13.52 -7.25
CA ARG A 124 -2.48 13.81 -7.98
C ARG A 124 -2.94 15.22 -7.68
N PHE A 125 -3.22 15.99 -8.74
CA PHE A 125 -3.81 17.32 -8.60
C PHE A 125 -5.33 17.20 -8.74
N VAL A 126 -6.05 17.61 -7.70
CA VAL A 126 -7.48 17.33 -7.56
C VAL A 126 -8.26 18.59 -7.25
N VAL A 127 -9.36 18.81 -7.96
CA VAL A 127 -10.31 19.88 -7.64
C VAL A 127 -11.44 19.35 -6.78
N ARG A 128 -11.68 20.02 -5.64
CA ARG A 128 -12.83 19.77 -4.76
C ARG A 128 -14.08 20.45 -5.35
N GLY A 129 -15.15 19.69 -5.47
CA GLY A 129 -16.44 20.17 -5.96
C GLY A 129 -17.55 19.20 -5.56
N LYS A 130 -18.72 19.21 -6.23
CA LYS A 130 -19.77 18.20 -5.99
C LYS A 130 -19.27 16.76 -6.20
N GLN A 131 -18.24 16.58 -7.04
CA GLN A 131 -17.49 15.35 -7.21
C GLN A 131 -16.00 15.70 -7.24
N LEU A 132 -15.16 14.82 -6.70
CA LEU A 132 -13.71 14.94 -6.81
C LEU A 132 -13.29 14.73 -8.27
N ARG A 133 -12.55 15.68 -8.83
CA ARG A 133 -12.02 15.60 -10.21
C ARG A 133 -10.51 15.65 -10.20
N LYS A 134 -9.88 14.56 -10.67
CA LYS A 134 -8.43 14.50 -10.90
C LYS A 134 -8.12 15.23 -12.21
N LEU A 135 -7.20 16.19 -12.16
CA LEU A 135 -6.76 16.94 -13.33
C LEU A 135 -5.67 16.18 -14.09
N PHE A 136 -4.59 15.85 -13.38
CA PHE A 136 -3.46 15.07 -13.87
C PHE A 136 -2.69 14.48 -12.68
N GLU A 137 -1.73 13.62 -12.99
CA GLU A 137 -0.86 12.99 -12.00
C GLU A 137 0.60 12.95 -12.45
N VAL A 138 1.50 12.98 -11.47
CA VAL A 138 2.95 12.94 -11.62
C VAL A 138 3.47 11.75 -10.82
N TYR A 139 4.31 10.95 -11.45
CA TYR A 139 4.92 9.76 -10.85
C TYR A 139 6.40 10.01 -10.63
N GLU A 140 6.86 9.87 -9.40
CA GLU A 140 8.27 9.82 -9.03
C GLU A 140 8.59 8.36 -8.66
N MET A 141 9.11 7.58 -9.60
CA MET A 141 9.33 6.15 -9.43
C MET A 141 10.44 5.60 -10.34
N ASN A 142 10.92 4.41 -9.99
CA ASN A 142 11.73 3.56 -10.87
C ASN A 142 11.24 2.12 -10.71
N ASP A 143 10.89 1.47 -11.83
CA ASP A 143 10.36 0.10 -11.90
C ASP A 143 11.46 -0.95 -12.10
N GLU A 144 12.72 -0.55 -12.04
CA GLU A 144 13.83 -1.49 -12.00
C GLU A 144 13.72 -2.43 -10.80
N LEU A 145 14.12 -3.68 -11.05
CA LEU A 145 14.14 -4.71 -10.02
C LEU A 145 15.08 -4.33 -8.88
N ILE A 146 14.76 -4.80 -7.68
CA ILE A 146 15.63 -4.68 -6.51
C ILE A 146 17.02 -5.27 -6.76
N ASP A 147 18.01 -4.72 -6.05
CA ASP A 147 19.38 -5.22 -6.07
C ASP A 147 19.45 -6.69 -5.65
N GLN A 148 20.40 -7.43 -6.23
CA GLN A 148 20.61 -8.85 -5.94
C GLN A 148 20.85 -9.12 -4.45
N SER A 149 21.46 -8.17 -3.73
CA SER A 149 21.70 -8.27 -2.30
C SER A 149 20.39 -8.22 -1.49
N ILE A 150 19.44 -7.38 -1.90
CA ILE A 150 18.11 -7.28 -1.29
C ILE A 150 17.31 -8.54 -1.65
N GLU A 151 17.33 -8.96 -2.93
CA GLU A 151 16.66 -10.17 -3.39
C GLU A 151 17.13 -11.40 -2.60
N HIS A 152 18.45 -11.54 -2.40
CA HIS A 152 19.02 -12.65 -1.63
C HIS A 152 18.58 -12.63 -0.15
N GLN A 153 18.51 -11.44 0.47
CA GLN A 153 18.04 -11.30 1.85
C GLN A 153 16.57 -11.69 1.99
N ILE A 154 15.72 -11.28 1.05
CA ILE A 154 14.30 -11.66 1.01
C ILE A 154 14.18 -13.18 0.85
N LEU A 155 14.86 -13.77 -0.15
CA LEU A 155 14.81 -15.21 -0.40
C LEU A 155 15.25 -16.02 0.83
N LYS A 156 16.35 -15.62 1.48
CA LYS A 156 16.84 -16.26 2.71
C LYS A 156 15.84 -16.15 3.87
N TYR A 157 15.16 -15.00 4.00
CA TYR A 157 14.11 -14.84 5.00
C TYR A 157 12.92 -15.77 4.71
N LEU A 158 12.46 -15.83 3.46
CA LEU A 158 11.37 -16.71 3.04
C LEU A 158 11.76 -18.19 3.23
N ASP A 159 12.98 -18.60 2.86
CA ASP A 159 13.48 -19.96 3.08
C ASP A 159 13.35 -20.42 4.53
N LYS A 160 13.63 -19.52 5.47
CA LYS A 160 13.61 -19.82 6.90
C LYS A 160 12.20 -19.80 7.50
N ASN A 161 11.35 -18.87 7.07
CA ASN A 161 10.14 -18.52 7.81
C ASN A 161 8.82 -18.83 7.06
N LEU A 162 8.85 -19.04 5.75
CA LEU A 162 7.64 -19.15 4.92
C LEU A 162 6.67 -20.23 5.41
N ALA A 163 7.18 -21.39 5.81
CA ALA A 163 6.37 -22.51 6.32
C ALA A 163 5.66 -22.22 7.66
N GLY A 164 6.04 -21.14 8.35
CA GLY A 164 5.43 -20.72 9.61
C GLY A 164 4.31 -19.70 9.46
N TYR A 165 3.97 -19.26 8.24
CA TYR A 165 2.84 -18.38 7.98
C TYR A 165 1.62 -19.18 7.52
N ASP A 166 0.44 -18.80 7.99
CA ASP A 166 -0.84 -19.40 7.56
C ASP A 166 -1.29 -18.81 6.22
N LEU A 167 -0.92 -17.56 5.94
CA LEU A 167 -1.26 -16.85 4.71
C LEU A 167 -0.14 -15.90 4.30
N VAL A 168 0.16 -15.88 3.00
CA VAL A 168 1.01 -14.87 2.38
C VAL A 168 0.21 -14.04 1.39
N ILE A 169 0.27 -12.72 1.52
CA ILE A 169 -0.40 -11.77 0.63
C ILE A 169 0.67 -11.03 -0.15
N VAL A 170 0.58 -11.10 -1.48
CA VAL A 170 1.49 -10.41 -2.40
C VAL A 170 0.79 -9.18 -2.98
N GLN A 171 1.37 -8.00 -2.75
CA GLN A 171 0.93 -6.71 -3.28
C GLN A 171 1.94 -6.23 -4.33
N ASP A 172 1.93 -6.89 -5.50
CA ASP A 172 2.79 -6.55 -6.63
C ASP A 172 2.15 -5.46 -7.48
N TYR A 173 2.76 -4.27 -7.49
CA TYR A 173 2.34 -3.15 -8.34
C TYR A 173 3.28 -2.96 -9.54
N GLY A 174 4.25 -3.88 -9.74
CA GLY A 174 5.22 -3.82 -10.82
C GLY A 174 6.37 -2.83 -10.56
N HIS A 175 6.62 -2.44 -9.30
CA HIS A 175 7.65 -1.45 -8.97
C HIS A 175 8.99 -2.08 -8.51
N GLY A 176 9.20 -3.35 -8.85
CA GLY A 176 10.52 -3.99 -8.82
C GLY A 176 10.84 -4.85 -7.60
N LEU A 177 9.99 -4.88 -6.56
CA LEU A 177 10.22 -5.76 -5.40
C LEU A 177 10.01 -7.23 -5.75
N ILE A 178 8.93 -7.55 -6.45
CA ILE A 178 8.49 -8.93 -6.70
C ILE A 178 9.20 -9.48 -7.94
N THR A 179 10.40 -10.00 -7.75
CA THR A 179 11.18 -10.62 -8.82
C THR A 179 10.65 -12.01 -9.18
N LYS A 180 11.03 -12.53 -10.35
CA LYS A 180 10.71 -13.91 -10.75
C LYS A 180 11.16 -14.96 -9.72
N LYS A 181 12.31 -14.75 -9.05
CA LYS A 181 12.81 -15.69 -8.04
C LYS A 181 11.96 -15.65 -6.77
N ILE A 182 11.52 -14.46 -6.37
CA ILE A 182 10.60 -14.30 -5.23
C ILE A 182 9.26 -14.97 -5.56
N ILE A 183 8.72 -14.74 -6.76
CA ILE A 183 7.50 -15.43 -7.22
C ILE A 183 7.68 -16.95 -7.11
N SER A 184 8.72 -17.52 -7.71
CA SER A 184 9.01 -18.98 -7.64
C SER A 184 9.23 -19.51 -6.21
N LYS A 185 9.51 -18.64 -5.25
CA LYS A 185 9.61 -19.03 -3.84
C LYS A 185 8.26 -19.05 -3.13
N LEU A 186 7.30 -18.26 -3.61
CA LEU A 186 5.97 -18.08 -3.04
C LEU A 186 4.90 -19.01 -3.64
N ILE A 187 5.07 -19.47 -4.88
CA ILE A 187 4.14 -20.36 -5.60
C ILE A 187 4.78 -21.68 -6.06
#